data_AF-A0A969JBW0-F1
#
_entry.id   AF-A0A969JBW0-F1
#
_cell.length_a   1.000
_cell.length_b   1.000
_cell.length_c   1.000
_cell.angle_alpha   90.00
_cell.angle_beta   90.00
_cell.angle_gamma   90.00
#
_symmetry.space_group_name_H-M   'P 1'
#
loop_
_entity.id
_entity.type
_entity.pdbx_description
1 polymer ?
#
loop_
_entity_poly.entity_id
_entity_poly.type
_entity_poly.pdbx_seq_one_letter_code
_entity_poly.pdbx_strand_id
1 'polypeptide(L)'
;MKSSKPTQPIRRPLLQSLQRPWGRRGLVVLISLVGLPLGLLGGCFNLPEPGPDAGSGSGIGIVPGSVPTPEPGTETPAAVPVAGPLAKQTLDPSQPTAPTPELLQESWLAYRQRFIQIDGRVIDWQAASRSTSESQAYAMLRAVMVDDRETFERTLNWAEANLARRTDGFTDAPLTDQLWAWDWGQQGEKWGIVDQNFASDGDIDAVTALILASRRWNRPDYLSLAQAKLKDIWDLSTVTVGEQRYLLPGPALAFDKGDRIQLNPSYLAPYAFRLFATVDPSRDWLSLVPSSYQVLEESSNLSSLGLPSDWVELSRADGRFRPVASPSALKSQYGFDAYRVWWRVAIDLAKYNAPEARQYLTTHLQEFQRIWEQDQRIVAQYGLDGSPLADYEATSQYGMLYAAFREIDPQIAAELFQFKLLPRYNAGIWDDESAYYSQNLAWLGLFPFEDLTEVWP
;
A
#
# COMPACT_ATOMS: atom_id res chain seq x y z
N MET A 1 -43.93 -18.47 -48.75
CA MET A 1 -43.60 -18.09 -50.15
C MET A 1 -43.44 -16.58 -50.18
N LYS A 2 -42.26 -16.07 -50.53
CA LYS A 2 -41.89 -15.51 -51.86
C LYS A 2 -42.64 -14.21 -52.24
N SER A 3 -42.01 -13.07 -51.95
CA SER A 3 -41.86 -11.98 -52.92
C SER A 3 -40.55 -11.24 -52.62
N SER A 4 -39.65 -11.15 -53.60
CA SER A 4 -38.35 -10.47 -53.46
C SER A 4 -37.95 -9.84 -54.80
N LYS A 5 -37.44 -8.60 -54.76
CA LYS A 5 -36.61 -7.98 -55.81
C LYS A 5 -35.62 -6.97 -55.18
N PRO A 6 -34.49 -6.63 -55.85
CA PRO A 6 -33.24 -6.31 -55.15
C PRO A 6 -32.55 -5.02 -55.64
N THR A 7 -31.22 -4.91 -55.41
CA THR A 7 -30.25 -3.89 -55.89
C THR A 7 -30.21 -2.56 -55.09
N GLN A 8 -29.07 -1.87 -54.92
CA GLN A 8 -27.63 -2.25 -54.94
C GLN A 8 -26.81 -1.23 -54.09
N PRO A 9 -25.53 -1.46 -53.74
CA PRO A 9 -24.84 -0.71 -52.68
C PRO A 9 -24.26 0.66 -53.11
N ILE A 10 -24.24 1.61 -52.18
CA ILE A 10 -23.56 2.91 -52.31
C ILE A 10 -22.10 2.80 -51.78
N ARG A 11 -21.20 3.58 -52.38
CA ARG A 11 -19.74 3.39 -52.30
C ARG A 11 -19.09 4.12 -51.13
N ARG A 12 -17.99 3.53 -50.61
CA ARG A 12 -16.97 4.29 -49.85
C ARG A 12 -16.20 5.24 -50.78
N PRO A 13 -15.86 6.47 -50.35
CA PRO A 13 -14.73 7.21 -50.89
C PRO A 13 -13.40 6.57 -50.45
N LEU A 14 -12.39 6.65 -51.30
CA LEU A 14 -11.00 6.31 -51.02
C LEU A 14 -10.14 7.20 -51.93
N LEU A 15 -8.83 7.31 -51.64
CA LEU A 15 -7.87 8.30 -52.16
C LEU A 15 -8.00 9.68 -51.45
N GLN A 16 -6.94 10.47 -51.32
CA GLN A 16 -5.68 10.40 -52.06
C GLN A 16 -4.43 10.65 -51.19
N SER A 17 -3.32 10.00 -51.55
CA SER A 17 -2.02 10.12 -50.89
C SER A 17 -1.18 11.26 -51.47
N LEU A 18 -0.40 11.95 -50.62
CA LEU A 18 0.77 12.74 -51.05
C LEU A 18 2.06 12.04 -50.59
N GLN A 19 3.14 12.16 -51.39
CA GLN A 19 4.39 11.43 -51.18
C GLN A 19 5.61 12.31 -51.53
N ARG A 20 6.66 12.22 -50.69
CA ARG A 20 8.07 12.57 -50.97
C ARG A 20 8.39 14.09 -51.13
N PRO A 21 9.68 14.51 -51.13
CA PRO A 21 10.92 13.72 -51.00
C PRO A 21 11.95 14.16 -49.91
N TRP A 22 12.61 13.15 -49.32
CA TRP A 22 14.08 12.99 -49.13
C TRP A 22 14.97 14.19 -48.76
N GLY A 23 15.76 14.03 -47.68
CA GLY A 23 16.88 14.91 -47.34
C GLY A 23 17.92 14.31 -46.38
N ARG A 24 18.74 13.33 -46.82
CA ARG A 24 19.92 12.88 -46.05
C ARG A 24 21.10 13.85 -46.23
N ARG A 25 21.57 14.47 -45.14
CA ARG A 25 22.99 14.80 -44.91
C ARG A 25 23.30 14.76 -43.43
N GLY A 26 24.48 14.28 -43.07
CA GLY A 26 25.15 14.63 -41.82
C GLY A 26 26.64 14.85 -42.14
N LEU A 27 27.38 15.53 -41.27
CA LEU A 27 28.82 15.30 -41.12
C LEU A 27 29.41 16.00 -39.87
N VAL A 28 30.35 15.29 -39.24
CA VAL A 28 31.58 15.80 -38.59
C VAL A 28 31.50 16.67 -37.32
N VAL A 29 32.36 16.28 -36.37
CA VAL A 29 32.76 17.00 -35.15
C VAL A 29 33.91 17.95 -35.48
N LEU A 30 33.96 19.15 -34.88
CA LEU A 30 35.16 19.98 -34.91
C LEU A 30 35.40 20.67 -33.55
N ILE A 31 36.64 20.53 -33.06
CA ILE A 31 37.15 21.09 -31.81
C ILE A 31 37.77 22.47 -32.09
N SER A 32 37.70 23.41 -31.15
CA SER A 32 38.67 24.53 -31.04
C SER A 32 38.72 25.11 -29.63
N LEU A 33 39.94 25.38 -29.12
CA LEU A 33 40.18 26.06 -27.85
C LEU A 33 40.69 27.50 -28.07
N VAL A 34 40.21 28.45 -27.27
CA VAL A 34 40.90 29.69 -26.83
C VAL A 34 40.29 30.11 -25.47
N GLY A 35 41.00 30.61 -24.45
CA GLY A 35 42.45 30.64 -24.24
C GLY A 35 42.98 31.76 -23.32
N LEU A 36 43.06 31.51 -21.99
CA LEU A 36 43.93 32.20 -21.00
C LEU A 36 43.69 33.73 -20.76
N PRO A 37 44.39 34.40 -19.81
CA PRO A 37 45.26 33.95 -18.70
C PRO A 37 44.65 34.38 -17.31
N LEU A 38 45.29 34.51 -16.12
CA LEU A 38 46.63 34.22 -15.55
C LEU A 38 46.48 34.05 -14.00
N GLY A 39 47.41 33.38 -13.30
CA GLY A 39 47.55 33.47 -11.83
C GLY A 39 48.40 32.33 -11.22
N LEU A 40 49.42 32.65 -10.42
CA LEU A 40 50.42 31.68 -9.92
C LEU A 40 50.94 32.01 -8.51
N LEU A 41 51.72 31.07 -7.94
CA LEU A 41 52.35 31.02 -6.59
C LEU A 41 51.46 30.44 -5.47
N GLY A 42 51.93 29.53 -4.61
CA GLY A 42 53.19 28.76 -4.63
C GLY A 42 53.58 28.22 -3.24
N GLY A 43 54.11 26.99 -3.14
CA GLY A 43 54.64 26.42 -1.89
C GLY A 43 54.89 24.91 -1.94
N CYS A 44 56.10 24.48 -1.55
CA CYS A 44 56.52 23.07 -1.53
C CYS A 44 56.69 22.56 -0.09
N PHE A 45 56.50 21.26 0.18
CA PHE A 45 57.63 20.31 0.44
C PHE A 45 57.20 18.91 0.92
N ASN A 46 57.98 17.91 0.48
CA ASN A 46 58.25 16.56 1.02
C ASN A 46 57.12 15.57 1.41
N LEU A 47 57.15 14.43 0.70
CA LEU A 47 56.80 13.09 1.20
C LEU A 47 57.95 12.48 2.03
N PRO A 48 57.71 11.36 2.72
CA PRO A 48 58.52 10.16 2.47
C PRO A 48 57.70 8.94 2.01
N GLU A 49 58.39 7.88 1.59
CA GLU A 49 57.85 6.72 0.83
C GLU A 49 57.48 5.47 1.70
N PRO A 50 56.91 4.38 1.13
CA PRO A 50 55.85 3.61 1.81
C PRO A 50 56.24 2.26 2.45
N GLY A 51 55.25 1.65 3.13
CA GLY A 51 55.15 0.23 3.47
C GLY A 51 53.83 -0.38 2.94
N PRO A 52 53.69 -1.72 2.81
CA PRO A 52 52.82 -2.32 1.79
C PRO A 52 51.43 -2.81 2.25
N ASP A 53 50.52 -2.82 1.26
CA ASP A 53 49.39 -3.72 0.99
C ASP A 53 48.48 -4.25 2.12
N ALA A 54 47.24 -3.76 2.10
CA ALA A 54 46.04 -4.57 2.29
C ALA A 54 44.94 -4.09 1.32
N GLY A 55 44.23 -5.01 0.66
CA GLY A 55 43.42 -4.69 -0.53
C GLY A 55 42.19 -3.80 -0.27
N SER A 56 41.97 -2.83 -1.15
CA SER A 56 40.81 -1.94 -1.15
C SER A 56 39.53 -2.63 -1.67
N GLY A 57 38.78 -3.25 -0.77
CA GLY A 57 37.40 -3.64 -1.03
C GLY A 57 36.52 -2.39 -1.18
N SER A 58 35.98 -2.13 -2.38
CA SER A 58 35.06 -1.01 -2.63
C SER A 58 33.68 -1.28 -2.05
N GLY A 59 33.54 -1.08 -0.74
CA GLY A 59 32.28 -1.20 -0.01
C GLY A 59 31.26 -0.16 -0.47
N ILE A 60 30.26 -0.61 -1.22
CA ILE A 60 29.06 0.18 -1.52
C ILE A 60 28.27 0.32 -0.22
N GLY A 61 28.25 1.53 0.35
CA GLY A 61 27.52 1.82 1.58
C GLY A 61 26.01 1.81 1.34
N ILE A 62 25.36 0.68 1.62
CA ILE A 62 23.89 0.58 1.59
C ILE A 62 23.33 1.35 2.79
N VAL A 63 22.70 2.49 2.53
CA VAL A 63 21.85 3.17 3.51
C VAL A 63 20.51 2.45 3.55
N PRO A 64 19.99 2.01 4.72
CA PRO A 64 18.65 1.44 4.80
C PRO A 64 17.62 2.49 4.41
N GLY A 65 16.82 2.20 3.39
CA GLY A 65 15.72 3.08 2.97
C GLY A 65 14.71 3.23 4.10
N SER A 66 14.56 4.45 4.61
CA SER A 66 13.46 4.78 5.51
C SER A 66 12.19 4.98 4.68
N VAL A 67 11.20 4.10 4.83
CA VAL A 67 9.83 4.37 4.36
C VAL A 67 9.37 5.67 5.05
N PRO A 68 9.12 6.76 4.32
CA PRO A 68 8.67 8.01 4.91
C PRO A 68 7.20 7.86 5.27
N THR A 69 6.92 7.91 6.58
CA THR A 69 5.64 8.42 7.07
C THR A 69 5.43 9.83 6.49
N PRO A 70 4.20 10.21 6.13
CA PRO A 70 3.95 11.54 5.57
C PRO A 70 4.33 12.62 6.60
N GLU A 71 5.19 13.57 6.20
CA GLU A 71 5.41 14.76 7.01
C GLU A 71 4.10 15.58 7.07
N PRO A 72 3.63 16.01 8.24
CA PRO A 72 2.44 16.84 8.33
C PRO A 72 2.71 18.21 7.69
N GLY A 73 1.89 18.57 6.69
CA GLY A 73 1.97 19.86 6.03
C GLY A 73 1.84 21.01 7.03
N THR A 74 2.65 22.06 6.86
CA THR A 74 2.83 23.15 7.83
C THR A 74 1.73 24.21 7.82
N GLU A 75 0.47 23.78 7.86
CA GLU A 75 -0.67 24.63 8.25
C GLU A 75 -1.37 24.05 9.48
N THR A 76 -1.00 24.54 10.66
CA THR A 76 -1.68 24.20 11.91
C THR A 76 -3.13 24.71 11.88
N PRO A 77 -4.16 23.84 11.98
CA PRO A 77 -5.53 24.30 12.13
C PRO A 77 -5.66 25.13 13.40
N ALA A 78 -6.41 26.24 13.34
CA ALA A 78 -6.59 27.11 14.51
C ALA A 78 -7.20 26.31 15.67
N ALA A 79 -6.50 26.28 16.81
CA ALA A 79 -6.83 25.42 17.94
C ALA A 79 -8.27 25.67 18.44
N VAL A 80 -9.16 24.72 18.17
CA VAL A 80 -10.53 24.71 18.71
C VAL A 80 -10.43 24.45 20.22
N PRO A 81 -11.13 25.21 21.08
CA PRO A 81 -11.07 24.98 22.53
C PRO A 81 -11.47 23.56 22.89
N VAL A 82 -10.76 22.96 23.86
CA VAL A 82 -11.12 21.65 24.41
C VAL A 82 -12.49 21.77 25.08
N ALA A 83 -13.52 21.32 24.38
CA ALA A 83 -14.86 21.23 24.91
C ALA A 83 -14.89 20.24 26.08
N GLY A 84 -15.78 20.49 27.04
CA GLY A 84 -16.12 19.48 28.05
C GLY A 84 -16.79 18.26 27.42
N PRO A 85 -17.06 17.19 28.19
CA PRO A 85 -17.64 15.95 27.69
C PRO A 85 -18.91 16.23 26.85
N LEU A 86 -18.84 15.89 25.57
CA LEU A 86 -20.00 15.95 24.69
C LEU A 86 -21.03 14.93 25.17
N ALA A 87 -22.31 15.29 25.11
CA ALA A 87 -23.36 14.31 25.35
C ALA A 87 -23.27 13.21 24.27
N LYS A 88 -23.26 11.94 24.69
CA LYS A 88 -23.19 10.80 23.76
C LYS A 88 -24.28 10.90 22.71
N GLN A 89 -23.88 10.71 21.46
CA GLN A 89 -24.77 10.62 20.33
C GLN A 89 -25.50 9.27 20.39
N THR A 90 -26.78 9.30 20.02
CA THR A 90 -27.64 8.12 19.87
C THR A 90 -28.03 7.99 18.41
N LEU A 91 -28.09 6.77 17.88
CA LEU A 91 -28.38 6.55 16.47
C LEU A 91 -29.71 7.21 16.06
N ASP A 92 -29.66 8.05 15.03
CA ASP A 92 -30.82 8.60 14.35
C ASP A 92 -31.42 7.52 13.43
N PRO A 93 -32.66 7.04 13.69
CA PRO A 93 -33.29 5.99 12.90
C PRO A 93 -33.75 6.47 11.50
N SER A 94 -33.59 7.76 11.18
CA SER A 94 -33.82 8.32 9.84
C SER A 94 -32.56 8.38 8.97
N GLN A 95 -31.37 8.17 9.56
CA GLN A 95 -30.08 8.17 8.87
C GLN A 95 -29.57 6.74 8.66
N PRO A 96 -28.81 6.47 7.58
CA PRO A 96 -28.23 5.15 7.36
C PRO A 96 -27.20 4.79 8.44
N THR A 97 -27.12 3.50 8.75
CA THR A 97 -26.19 2.89 9.73
C THR A 97 -25.15 2.00 9.06
N ALA A 98 -25.15 1.92 7.73
CA ALA A 98 -24.26 1.14 6.90
C ALA A 98 -24.11 1.84 5.53
N PRO A 99 -23.00 1.62 4.80
CA PRO A 99 -22.83 2.14 3.45
C PRO A 99 -23.84 1.50 2.49
N THR A 100 -24.34 2.27 1.52
CA THR A 100 -25.14 1.73 0.43
C THR A 100 -24.27 1.45 -0.81
N PRO A 101 -24.71 0.58 -1.74
CA PRO A 101 -24.00 0.35 -3.00
C PRO A 101 -23.79 1.65 -3.81
N GLU A 102 -24.77 2.57 -3.77
CA GLU A 102 -24.70 3.87 -4.43
C GLU A 102 -23.60 4.76 -3.84
N LEU A 103 -23.46 4.79 -2.51
CA LEU A 103 -22.40 5.54 -1.81
C LEU A 103 -21.00 5.04 -2.20
N LEU A 104 -20.83 3.71 -2.25
CA LEU A 104 -19.58 3.08 -2.68
C LEU A 104 -19.30 3.32 -4.18
N GLN A 105 -20.33 3.33 -5.03
CA GLN A 105 -20.22 3.62 -6.46
C GLN A 105 -19.88 5.10 -6.74
N GLU A 106 -20.59 6.04 -6.11
CA GLU A 106 -20.31 7.49 -6.20
C GLU A 106 -18.87 7.77 -5.76
N SER A 107 -18.43 7.18 -4.64
CA SER A 107 -17.07 7.34 -4.14
C SER A 107 -16.02 6.74 -5.06
N TRP A 108 -16.30 5.58 -5.68
CA TRP A 108 -15.39 5.02 -6.67
C TRP A 108 -15.26 5.92 -7.91
N LEU A 109 -16.36 6.51 -8.38
CA LEU A 109 -16.36 7.44 -9.51
C LEU A 109 -15.62 8.75 -9.20
N ALA A 110 -15.80 9.31 -7.99
CA ALA A 110 -15.06 10.48 -7.53
C ALA A 110 -13.56 10.17 -7.37
N TYR A 111 -13.22 9.06 -6.73
CA TYR A 111 -11.84 8.60 -6.56
C TYR A 111 -11.14 8.39 -7.90
N ARG A 112 -11.80 7.72 -8.85
CA ARG A 112 -11.31 7.53 -10.23
C ARG A 112 -10.95 8.86 -10.90
N GLN A 113 -11.79 9.87 -10.76
CA GLN A 113 -11.58 11.17 -11.41
C GLN A 113 -10.47 11.99 -10.73
N ARG A 114 -10.35 11.89 -9.39
CA ARG A 114 -9.47 12.74 -8.62
C ARG A 114 -8.06 12.17 -8.40
N PHE A 115 -7.92 10.85 -8.26
CA PHE A 115 -6.66 10.20 -7.87
C PHE A 115 -6.06 9.31 -8.96
N ILE A 116 -6.83 8.86 -9.96
CA ILE A 116 -6.33 8.00 -11.05
C ILE A 116 -6.23 8.78 -12.36
N GLN A 117 -5.01 9.00 -12.85
CA GLN A 117 -4.75 9.63 -14.15
C GLN A 117 -5.21 8.74 -15.33
N ILE A 118 -5.30 9.36 -16.50
CA ILE A 118 -5.76 8.73 -17.75
C ILE A 118 -4.84 7.59 -18.23
N ASP A 119 -3.57 7.60 -17.84
CA ASP A 119 -2.58 6.54 -18.13
C ASP A 119 -2.64 5.38 -17.12
N GLY A 120 -3.40 5.51 -16.03
CA GLY A 120 -3.53 4.52 -14.95
C GLY A 120 -2.73 4.83 -13.68
N ARG A 121 -1.97 5.93 -13.65
CA ARG A 121 -1.22 6.37 -12.47
C ARG A 121 -2.14 6.76 -11.32
N VAL A 122 -1.91 6.23 -10.12
CA VAL A 122 -2.54 6.68 -8.87
C VAL A 122 -1.64 7.73 -8.22
N ILE A 123 -2.20 8.86 -7.78
CA ILE A 123 -1.43 9.97 -7.17
C ILE A 123 -1.85 10.17 -5.72
N ASP A 124 -0.88 10.22 -4.82
CA ASP A 124 -1.02 10.79 -3.48
C ASP A 124 -0.72 12.29 -3.53
N TRP A 125 -1.78 13.10 -3.53
CA TRP A 125 -1.67 14.56 -3.60
C TRP A 125 -1.04 15.20 -2.35
N GLN A 126 -1.06 14.51 -1.20
CA GLN A 126 -0.51 15.00 0.06
C GLN A 126 0.98 14.67 0.18
N ALA A 127 1.41 13.49 -0.27
CA ALA A 127 2.84 13.12 -0.33
C ALA A 127 3.50 13.54 -1.66
N ALA A 128 3.60 14.85 -1.88
CA ALA A 128 4.34 15.47 -3.00
C ALA A 128 3.95 14.96 -4.42
N SER A 129 2.70 14.51 -4.60
CA SER A 129 2.22 13.89 -5.86
C SER A 129 2.99 12.62 -6.26
N ARG A 130 3.44 11.80 -5.29
CA ARG A 130 4.06 10.49 -5.54
C ARG A 130 3.02 9.41 -5.92
N SER A 131 3.54 8.24 -6.28
CA SER A 131 2.80 7.00 -6.51
C SER A 131 3.54 5.85 -5.85
N THR A 132 2.83 5.00 -5.12
CA THR A 132 3.41 3.82 -4.45
C THR A 132 2.87 2.51 -5.02
N SER A 133 3.58 1.40 -4.79
CA SER A 133 3.07 0.05 -5.10
C SER A 133 1.72 -0.21 -4.40
N GLU A 134 1.61 0.19 -3.12
CA GLU A 134 0.36 0.23 -2.35
C GLU A 134 -0.77 0.97 -3.11
N SER A 135 -0.50 2.18 -3.62
CA SER A 135 -1.52 3.00 -4.29
C SER A 135 -2.07 2.37 -5.57
N GLN A 136 -1.21 1.74 -6.39
CA GLN A 136 -1.65 0.99 -7.56
C GLN A 136 -2.45 -0.26 -7.14
N ALA A 137 -2.00 -0.96 -6.09
CA ALA A 137 -2.65 -2.16 -5.57
C ALA A 137 -4.04 -1.89 -4.99
N TYR A 138 -4.22 -0.82 -4.21
CA TYR A 138 -5.54 -0.39 -3.72
C TYR A 138 -6.48 -0.02 -4.87
N ALA A 139 -6.02 0.75 -5.86
CA ALA A 139 -6.84 1.07 -7.03
C ALA A 139 -7.23 -0.20 -7.83
N MET A 140 -6.35 -1.19 -7.93
CA MET A 140 -6.67 -2.49 -8.54
C MET A 140 -7.67 -3.31 -7.71
N LEU A 141 -7.51 -3.38 -6.38
CA LEU A 141 -8.47 -4.06 -5.49
C LEU A 141 -9.86 -3.44 -5.63
N ARG A 142 -9.96 -2.10 -5.51
CA ARG A 142 -11.23 -1.38 -5.64
C ARG A 142 -11.86 -1.58 -7.02
N ALA A 143 -11.06 -1.51 -8.09
CA ALA A 143 -11.52 -1.73 -9.45
C ALA A 143 -12.07 -3.16 -9.66
N VAL A 144 -11.39 -4.21 -9.20
CA VAL A 144 -11.92 -5.58 -9.34
C VAL A 144 -13.14 -5.82 -8.45
N MET A 145 -13.18 -5.24 -7.24
CA MET A 145 -14.31 -5.35 -6.31
C MET A 145 -15.63 -4.79 -6.91
N VAL A 146 -15.57 -3.75 -7.75
CA VAL A 146 -16.75 -3.16 -8.43
C VAL A 146 -16.87 -3.48 -9.92
N ASP A 147 -16.20 -4.52 -10.42
CA ASP A 147 -16.25 -4.98 -11.83
C ASP A 147 -15.70 -3.98 -12.87
N ASP A 148 -14.87 -3.02 -12.45
CA ASP A 148 -14.28 -1.97 -13.29
C ASP A 148 -13.01 -2.45 -14.02
N ARG A 149 -13.19 -3.35 -15.00
CA ARG A 149 -12.08 -3.95 -15.75
C ARG A 149 -11.20 -2.91 -16.47
N GLU A 150 -11.78 -1.81 -16.95
CA GLU A 150 -11.04 -0.76 -17.64
C GLU A 150 -10.07 -0.02 -16.69
N THR A 151 -10.51 0.28 -15.47
CA THR A 151 -9.65 0.89 -14.45
C THR A 151 -8.59 -0.08 -13.96
N PHE A 152 -8.96 -1.34 -13.71
CA PHE A 152 -8.00 -2.38 -13.39
C PHE A 152 -6.91 -2.51 -14.46
N GLU A 153 -7.30 -2.58 -15.74
CA GLU A 153 -6.37 -2.72 -16.86
C GLU A 153 -5.41 -1.54 -16.98
N ARG A 154 -5.88 -0.28 -16.90
CA ARG A 154 -4.93 0.86 -16.97
C ARG A 154 -4.01 0.94 -15.75
N THR A 155 -4.51 0.71 -14.54
CA THR A 155 -3.71 0.81 -13.30
C THR A 155 -2.67 -0.31 -13.20
N LEU A 156 -3.01 -1.53 -13.62
CA LEU A 156 -2.05 -2.64 -13.75
C LEU A 156 -0.99 -2.33 -14.82
N ASN A 157 -1.40 -1.92 -16.02
CA ASN A 157 -0.48 -1.60 -17.11
C ASN A 157 0.48 -0.46 -16.74
N TRP A 158 0.01 0.54 -15.99
CA TRP A 158 0.86 1.61 -15.49
C TRP A 158 1.91 1.10 -14.51
N ALA A 159 1.52 0.25 -13.56
CA ALA A 159 2.42 -0.31 -12.56
C ALA A 159 3.50 -1.21 -13.19
N GLU A 160 3.12 -2.12 -14.10
CA GLU A 160 4.06 -2.96 -14.86
C GLU A 160 4.99 -2.16 -15.79
N ALA A 161 4.59 -0.96 -16.23
CA ALA A 161 5.43 -0.09 -17.04
C ALA A 161 6.39 0.79 -16.20
N ASN A 162 5.95 1.28 -15.03
CA ASN A 162 6.62 2.34 -14.29
C ASN A 162 7.25 1.90 -12.96
N LEU A 163 6.73 0.86 -12.31
CA LEU A 163 7.24 0.32 -11.04
C LEU A 163 8.05 -0.97 -11.21
N ALA A 164 8.08 -1.58 -12.40
CA ALA A 164 8.79 -2.82 -12.63
C ALA A 164 10.31 -2.68 -12.37
N ARG A 165 10.82 -3.47 -11.41
CA ARG A 165 12.19 -3.39 -10.90
C ARG A 165 13.19 -4.01 -11.89
N ARG A 166 14.25 -3.27 -12.25
CA ARG A 166 15.19 -3.63 -13.34
C ARG A 166 16.64 -3.49 -12.92
N THR A 167 17.53 -4.27 -13.53
CA THR A 167 18.90 -4.48 -13.05
C THR A 167 19.81 -3.24 -13.06
N ASP A 168 19.47 -2.21 -13.83
CA ASP A 168 20.20 -0.93 -13.90
C ASP A 168 19.28 0.31 -13.83
N GLY A 169 17.97 0.11 -13.60
CA GLY A 169 16.97 1.18 -13.55
C GLY A 169 16.46 1.71 -14.90
N PHE A 170 16.94 1.23 -16.05
CA PHE A 170 16.47 1.67 -17.37
C PHE A 170 15.38 0.75 -17.96
N THR A 171 14.52 1.30 -18.82
CA THR A 171 13.33 0.61 -19.37
C THR A 171 13.64 -0.67 -20.14
N ASP A 172 14.80 -0.71 -20.78
CA ASP A 172 15.18 -1.75 -21.74
C ASP A 172 15.96 -2.90 -21.06
N ALA A 173 16.32 -2.73 -19.79
CA ALA A 173 17.05 -3.73 -19.02
C ALA A 173 16.15 -4.88 -18.52
N PRO A 174 16.73 -6.05 -18.25
CA PRO A 174 16.02 -7.18 -17.65
C PRO A 174 15.33 -6.79 -16.34
N LEU A 175 14.18 -7.41 -16.09
CA LEU A 175 13.55 -7.41 -14.77
C LEU A 175 14.48 -8.09 -13.77
N THR A 176 14.61 -7.52 -12.57
CA THR A 176 15.30 -8.16 -11.44
C THR A 176 14.46 -9.31 -10.89
N ASP A 177 13.15 -9.09 -10.81
CA ASP A 177 12.09 -9.97 -10.31
C ASP A 177 10.73 -9.40 -10.77
N GLN A 178 9.62 -10.01 -10.35
CA GLN A 178 8.26 -9.57 -10.70
C GLN A 178 7.66 -8.51 -9.76
N LEU A 179 8.39 -8.05 -8.73
CA LEU A 179 7.86 -7.16 -7.70
C LEU A 179 7.93 -5.68 -8.12
N TRP A 180 7.13 -4.84 -7.47
CA TRP A 180 7.09 -3.40 -7.77
C TRP A 180 7.98 -2.57 -6.85
N ALA A 181 8.66 -1.60 -7.45
CA ALA A 181 9.34 -0.53 -6.73
C ALA A 181 8.31 0.25 -5.91
N TRP A 182 8.60 0.48 -4.62
CA TRP A 182 7.57 0.94 -3.69
C TRP A 182 7.27 2.44 -3.79
N ASP A 183 8.20 3.28 -4.30
CA ASP A 183 8.02 4.73 -4.46
C ASP A 183 8.43 5.22 -5.85
N TRP A 184 7.57 6.04 -6.47
CA TRP A 184 7.74 6.67 -7.78
C TRP A 184 7.26 8.12 -7.72
N GLY A 185 8.09 9.05 -8.16
CA GLY A 185 7.86 10.48 -7.93
C GLY A 185 8.83 11.37 -8.68
N GLN A 186 8.82 12.66 -8.32
CA GLN A 186 9.63 13.67 -8.98
C GLN A 186 11.03 13.78 -8.35
N GLN A 187 12.05 13.65 -9.18
CA GLN A 187 13.47 13.76 -8.84
C GLN A 187 14.07 14.92 -9.65
N GLY A 188 14.01 16.13 -9.08
CA GLY A 188 14.37 17.36 -9.79
C GLY A 188 13.41 17.62 -10.95
N GLU A 189 13.92 17.63 -12.19
CA GLU A 189 13.11 17.82 -13.41
C GLU A 189 12.58 16.51 -14.01
N LYS A 190 12.92 15.35 -13.43
CA LYS A 190 12.53 14.02 -13.95
C LYS A 190 11.47 13.38 -13.07
N TRP A 191 10.69 12.47 -13.66
CA TRP A 191 9.80 11.56 -12.93
C TRP A 191 10.29 10.12 -13.10
N GLY A 192 10.18 9.31 -12.06
CA GLY A 192 10.66 7.92 -12.07
C GLY A 192 10.69 7.28 -10.67
N ILE A 193 11.13 6.02 -10.62
CA ILE A 193 11.32 5.25 -9.38
C ILE A 193 12.27 6.00 -8.44
N VAL A 194 11.80 6.33 -7.24
CA VAL A 194 12.55 7.03 -6.18
C VAL A 194 13.33 6.04 -5.33
N ASP A 195 12.73 4.88 -5.00
CA ASP A 195 13.40 3.75 -4.36
C ASP A 195 13.13 2.44 -5.12
N GLN A 196 14.21 1.72 -5.44
CA GLN A 196 14.20 0.44 -6.14
C GLN A 196 13.92 -0.76 -5.21
N ASN A 197 13.74 -0.55 -3.90
CA ASN A 197 13.18 -1.56 -3.00
C ASN A 197 11.69 -1.82 -3.30
N PHE A 198 11.19 -3.00 -2.92
CA PHE A 198 9.76 -3.32 -2.95
C PHE A 198 9.14 -3.22 -1.53
N ALA A 199 7.82 -3.11 -1.46
CA ALA A 199 7.04 -3.14 -0.23
C ALA A 199 5.96 -4.23 -0.34
N SER A 200 6.00 -5.21 0.57
CA SER A 200 5.27 -6.47 0.38
C SER A 200 3.77 -6.38 0.60
N ASP A 201 3.25 -5.35 1.27
CA ASP A 201 1.80 -5.08 1.33
C ASP A 201 1.22 -4.76 -0.06
N GLY A 202 1.87 -3.86 -0.80
CA GLY A 202 1.49 -3.51 -2.17
C GLY A 202 1.57 -4.71 -3.12
N ASP A 203 2.62 -5.52 -3.04
CA ASP A 203 2.74 -6.74 -3.87
C ASP A 203 1.66 -7.80 -3.50
N ILE A 204 1.38 -8.00 -2.20
CA ILE A 204 0.31 -8.90 -1.71
C ILE A 204 -1.07 -8.46 -2.19
N ASP A 205 -1.38 -7.16 -2.12
CA ASP A 205 -2.67 -6.62 -2.56
C ASP A 205 -2.82 -6.64 -4.08
N ALA A 206 -1.74 -6.35 -4.83
CA ALA A 206 -1.73 -6.46 -6.28
C ALA A 206 -1.95 -7.91 -6.76
N VAL A 207 -1.30 -8.88 -6.10
CA VAL A 207 -1.51 -10.31 -6.36
C VAL A 207 -2.92 -10.77 -5.98
N THR A 208 -3.44 -10.32 -4.85
CA THR A 208 -4.83 -10.57 -4.44
C THR A 208 -5.79 -10.06 -5.51
N ALA A 209 -5.61 -8.83 -5.97
CA ALA A 209 -6.43 -8.23 -7.02
C ALA A 209 -6.33 -8.99 -8.36
N LEU A 210 -5.14 -9.43 -8.75
CA LEU A 210 -4.92 -10.27 -9.94
C LEU A 210 -5.63 -11.64 -9.86
N ILE A 211 -5.63 -12.29 -8.70
CA ILE A 211 -6.33 -13.57 -8.50
C ILE A 211 -7.84 -13.38 -8.65
N LEU A 212 -8.42 -12.35 -8.00
CA LEU A 212 -9.84 -12.02 -8.13
C LEU A 212 -10.21 -11.66 -9.58
N ALA A 213 -9.37 -10.86 -10.25
CA ALA A 213 -9.57 -10.44 -11.64
C ALA A 213 -9.50 -11.62 -12.62
N SER A 214 -8.62 -12.59 -12.35
CA SER A 214 -8.51 -13.81 -13.15
C SER A 214 -9.81 -14.62 -13.17
N ARG A 215 -10.57 -14.61 -12.06
CA ARG A 215 -11.88 -15.27 -11.94
C ARG A 215 -13.00 -14.39 -12.49
N ARG A 216 -13.12 -13.14 -12.01
CA ARG A 216 -14.22 -12.22 -12.39
C ARG A 216 -14.34 -12.02 -13.91
N TRP A 217 -13.20 -11.97 -14.61
CA TRP A 217 -13.15 -11.73 -16.05
C TRP A 217 -12.64 -12.91 -16.89
N ASN A 218 -12.47 -14.09 -16.27
CA ASN A 218 -11.92 -15.29 -16.92
C ASN A 218 -10.57 -15.03 -17.65
N ARG A 219 -9.60 -14.50 -16.90
CA ARG A 219 -8.30 -14.01 -17.40
C ARG A 219 -7.14 -14.84 -16.85
N PRO A 220 -6.78 -15.97 -17.50
CA PRO A 220 -5.69 -16.84 -17.04
C PRO A 220 -4.31 -16.17 -17.12
N ASP A 221 -4.17 -15.11 -17.90
CA ASP A 221 -2.99 -14.25 -17.95
C ASP A 221 -2.76 -13.49 -16.63
N TYR A 222 -3.82 -13.01 -15.96
CA TYR A 222 -3.70 -12.43 -14.61
C TYR A 222 -3.34 -13.46 -13.55
N LEU A 223 -3.87 -14.69 -13.66
CA LEU A 223 -3.47 -15.80 -12.78
C LEU A 223 -1.99 -16.17 -12.98
N SER A 224 -1.51 -16.16 -14.23
CA SER A 224 -0.11 -16.43 -14.57
C SER A 224 0.82 -15.36 -13.98
N LEU A 225 0.45 -14.08 -14.08
CA LEU A 225 1.19 -12.96 -13.47
C LEU A 225 1.15 -13.03 -11.93
N ALA A 226 0.01 -13.38 -11.34
CA ALA A 226 -0.12 -13.58 -9.90
C ALA A 226 0.81 -14.70 -9.41
N GLN A 227 0.85 -15.85 -10.08
CA GLN A 227 1.76 -16.96 -9.75
C GLN A 227 3.23 -16.58 -9.89
N ALA A 228 3.58 -15.76 -10.90
CA ALA A 228 4.95 -15.26 -11.08
C ALA A 228 5.36 -14.28 -9.96
N LYS A 229 4.47 -13.36 -9.55
CA LYS A 229 4.69 -12.48 -8.39
C LYS A 229 4.73 -13.25 -7.07
N LEU A 230 3.85 -14.22 -6.86
CA LEU A 230 3.82 -15.08 -5.66
C LEU A 230 5.17 -15.78 -5.42
N LYS A 231 5.79 -16.31 -6.47
CA LYS A 231 7.14 -16.86 -6.38
C LYS A 231 8.10 -15.85 -5.74
N ASP A 232 8.16 -14.64 -6.30
CA ASP A 232 9.17 -13.67 -5.90
C ASP A 232 8.84 -13.03 -4.53
N ILE A 233 7.56 -12.90 -4.16
CA ILE A 233 7.14 -12.54 -2.79
C ILE A 233 7.68 -13.59 -1.79
N TRP A 234 7.53 -14.87 -2.08
CA TRP A 234 8.03 -15.92 -1.18
C TRP A 234 9.56 -15.94 -1.11
N ASP A 235 10.23 -15.88 -2.26
CA ASP A 235 11.67 -16.03 -2.38
C ASP A 235 12.44 -14.80 -1.84
N LEU A 236 11.86 -13.59 -1.90
CA LEU A 236 12.51 -12.32 -1.54
C LEU A 236 11.94 -11.62 -0.30
N SER A 237 10.65 -11.86 0.02
CA SER A 237 9.90 -11.17 1.08
C SER A 237 9.58 -12.08 2.27
N THR A 238 10.22 -13.25 2.42
CA THR A 238 10.02 -14.11 3.61
C THR A 238 11.34 -14.58 4.20
N VAL A 239 11.33 -14.83 5.51
CA VAL A 239 12.50 -15.31 6.26
C VAL A 239 12.12 -16.37 7.29
N THR A 240 13.02 -17.31 7.56
CA THR A 240 12.86 -18.32 8.62
C THR A 240 13.57 -17.89 9.90
N VAL A 241 12.90 -18.06 11.05
CA VAL A 241 13.47 -17.90 12.39
C VAL A 241 13.04 -19.11 13.23
N GLY A 242 14.00 -19.95 13.63
CA GLY A 242 13.69 -21.27 14.18
C GLY A 242 13.04 -22.15 13.11
N GLU A 243 11.89 -22.73 13.44
CA GLU A 243 11.07 -23.53 12.50
C GLU A 243 10.02 -22.67 11.75
N GLN A 244 9.82 -21.43 12.17
CA GLN A 244 8.72 -20.56 11.74
C GLN A 244 9.13 -19.62 10.59
N ARG A 245 8.26 -19.43 9.59
CA ARG A 245 8.44 -18.46 8.49
C ARG A 245 7.67 -17.18 8.76
N TYR A 246 8.28 -16.03 8.51
CA TYR A 246 7.69 -14.70 8.66
C TYR A 246 7.72 -13.96 7.32
N LEU A 247 6.70 -13.12 7.07
CA LEU A 247 6.74 -12.12 6.02
C LEU A 247 7.63 -10.96 6.46
N LEU A 248 8.53 -10.50 5.58
CA LEU A 248 9.27 -9.26 5.72
C LEU A 248 8.52 -8.12 5.00
N PRO A 249 8.51 -6.88 5.53
CA PRO A 249 7.88 -5.73 4.88
C PRO A 249 8.47 -5.33 3.52
N GLY A 250 9.64 -5.86 3.17
CA GLY A 250 10.35 -5.62 1.93
C GLY A 250 11.57 -6.54 1.82
N PRO A 251 12.61 -6.18 1.05
CA PRO A 251 13.77 -7.05 0.84
C PRO A 251 14.55 -7.35 2.12
N ALA A 252 15.08 -8.57 2.24
CA ALA A 252 15.81 -9.02 3.43
C ALA A 252 16.97 -8.10 3.85
N LEU A 253 17.69 -7.48 2.90
CA LEU A 253 18.76 -6.50 3.18
C LEU A 253 18.25 -5.24 3.91
N ALA A 254 16.97 -4.91 3.79
CA ALA A 254 16.35 -3.77 4.47
C ALA A 254 15.81 -4.15 5.86
N PHE A 255 15.31 -5.37 6.07
CA PHE A 255 14.53 -5.73 7.27
C PHE A 255 15.12 -6.85 8.17
N ASP A 256 16.03 -7.69 7.68
CA ASP A 256 16.80 -8.59 8.55
C ASP A 256 18.08 -7.89 9.03
N LYS A 257 18.21 -7.69 10.35
CA LYS A 257 19.36 -7.03 10.97
C LYS A 257 20.37 -8.02 11.55
N GLY A 258 20.17 -9.31 11.34
CA GLY A 258 21.07 -10.39 11.76
C GLY A 258 20.91 -10.83 13.22
N ASP A 259 20.70 -9.90 14.16
CA ASP A 259 20.34 -10.19 15.55
C ASP A 259 18.81 -10.19 15.79
N ARG A 260 18.06 -9.53 14.91
CA ARG A 260 16.60 -9.38 14.93
C ARG A 260 16.06 -9.11 13.52
N ILE A 261 14.76 -9.31 13.33
CA ILE A 261 14.04 -8.91 12.11
C ILE A 261 13.02 -7.80 12.43
N GLN A 262 12.90 -6.83 11.53
CA GLN A 262 11.94 -5.74 11.61
C GLN A 262 10.67 -6.10 10.82
N LEU A 263 9.52 -5.96 11.47
CA LEU A 263 8.22 -6.40 10.98
C LEU A 263 7.20 -5.26 11.09
N ASN A 264 6.24 -5.25 10.16
CA ASN A 264 5.09 -4.33 10.17
C ASN A 264 3.80 -5.18 10.28
N PRO A 265 3.10 -5.16 11.44
CA PRO A 265 1.85 -5.88 11.64
C PRO A 265 0.78 -5.66 10.55
N SER A 266 0.74 -4.48 9.93
CA SER A 266 -0.29 -4.11 8.93
C SER A 266 -0.11 -4.74 7.54
N TYR A 267 1.11 -5.24 7.25
CA TYR A 267 1.46 -5.92 6.01
C TYR A 267 0.99 -7.39 6.02
N LEU A 268 0.57 -7.89 7.19
CA LEU A 268 0.17 -9.28 7.39
C LEU A 268 -1.29 -9.47 6.96
N ALA A 269 -1.49 -10.25 5.89
CA ALA A 269 -2.81 -10.54 5.34
C ALA A 269 -3.11 -12.06 5.38
N PRO A 270 -3.53 -12.61 6.54
CA PRO A 270 -3.84 -14.05 6.68
C PRO A 270 -4.78 -14.59 5.61
N TYR A 271 -5.83 -13.83 5.28
CA TYR A 271 -6.79 -14.17 4.20
C TYR A 271 -6.11 -14.31 2.84
N ALA A 272 -5.09 -13.49 2.56
CA ALA A 272 -4.38 -13.51 1.29
C ALA A 272 -3.49 -14.75 1.22
N PHE A 273 -2.81 -15.12 2.30
CA PHE A 273 -2.02 -16.36 2.33
C PHE A 273 -2.90 -17.62 2.19
N ARG A 274 -4.10 -17.63 2.79
CA ARG A 274 -5.11 -18.69 2.55
C ARG A 274 -5.59 -18.71 1.09
N LEU A 275 -5.79 -17.55 0.46
CA LEU A 275 -6.12 -17.43 -0.98
C LEU A 275 -4.96 -17.93 -1.87
N PHE A 276 -3.72 -17.56 -1.57
CA PHE A 276 -2.52 -17.88 -2.34
C PHE A 276 -2.27 -19.39 -2.36
N ALA A 277 -2.51 -20.09 -1.25
CA ALA A 277 -2.45 -21.56 -1.19
C ALA A 277 -3.38 -22.25 -2.20
N THR A 278 -4.47 -21.59 -2.65
CA THR A 278 -5.40 -22.15 -3.67
C THR A 278 -4.87 -22.05 -5.11
N VAL A 279 -3.88 -21.19 -5.36
CA VAL A 279 -3.34 -20.91 -6.71
C VAL A 279 -1.86 -21.24 -6.87
N ASP A 280 -1.10 -21.30 -5.78
CA ASP A 280 0.30 -21.73 -5.75
C ASP A 280 0.53 -22.78 -4.63
N PRO A 281 0.09 -24.03 -4.83
CA PRO A 281 0.33 -25.12 -3.88
C PRO A 281 1.78 -25.63 -3.88
N SER A 282 2.70 -24.98 -4.61
CA SER A 282 4.13 -25.31 -4.60
C SER A 282 4.88 -24.71 -3.40
N ARG A 283 4.22 -23.82 -2.64
CA ARG A 283 4.75 -23.12 -1.47
C ARG A 283 3.78 -23.24 -0.30
N ASP A 284 4.33 -23.31 0.90
CA ASP A 284 3.54 -23.40 2.13
C ASP A 284 3.08 -22.01 2.59
N TRP A 285 2.19 -21.39 1.80
CA TRP A 285 1.56 -20.12 2.14
C TRP A 285 0.83 -20.19 3.49
N LEU A 286 0.32 -21.36 3.88
CA LEU A 286 -0.37 -21.54 5.16
C LEU A 286 0.58 -21.41 6.37
N SER A 287 1.88 -21.70 6.22
CA SER A 287 2.89 -21.44 7.27
C SER A 287 3.01 -19.96 7.68
N LEU A 288 2.60 -19.02 6.82
CA LEU A 288 2.56 -17.58 7.15
C LEU A 288 1.35 -17.17 7.99
N VAL A 289 0.29 -17.99 8.07
CA VAL A 289 -0.91 -17.68 8.87
C VAL A 289 -0.61 -17.69 10.39
N PRO A 290 -0.06 -18.76 11.00
CA PRO A 290 0.20 -18.77 12.44
C PRO A 290 1.30 -17.79 12.85
N SER A 291 2.30 -17.53 12.00
CA SER A 291 3.30 -16.50 12.28
C SER A 291 2.72 -15.10 12.18
N SER A 292 1.78 -14.85 11.26
CA SER A 292 1.06 -13.58 11.21
C SER A 292 0.32 -13.32 12.51
N TYR A 293 -0.52 -14.26 12.97
CA TYR A 293 -1.22 -14.11 14.25
C TYR A 293 -0.28 -13.99 15.45
N GLN A 294 0.86 -14.69 15.46
CA GLN A 294 1.88 -14.49 16.48
C GLN A 294 2.42 -13.06 16.50
N VAL A 295 2.74 -12.46 15.34
CA VAL A 295 3.22 -11.07 15.26
C VAL A 295 2.12 -10.08 15.65
N LEU A 296 0.86 -10.33 15.29
CA LEU A 296 -0.28 -9.50 15.66
C LEU A 296 -0.51 -9.52 17.18
N GLU A 297 -0.62 -10.70 17.79
CA GLU A 297 -0.78 -10.88 19.23
C GLU A 297 0.39 -10.26 20.00
N GLU A 298 1.63 -10.60 19.66
CA GLU A 298 2.82 -10.13 20.39
C GLU A 298 3.08 -8.64 20.22
N SER A 299 2.78 -8.02 19.06
CA SER A 299 2.86 -6.56 18.91
C SER A 299 1.75 -5.84 19.69
N SER A 300 0.56 -6.43 19.79
CA SER A 300 -0.55 -5.87 20.57
C SER A 300 -0.31 -5.98 22.08
N ASN A 301 0.31 -7.08 22.53
CA ASN A 301 0.73 -7.30 23.92
C ASN A 301 1.88 -6.39 24.40
N LEU A 302 2.54 -5.65 23.49
CA LEU A 302 3.48 -4.56 23.87
C LEU A 302 2.75 -3.25 24.23
N SER A 303 1.47 -3.12 23.91
CA SER A 303 0.65 -1.94 24.20
C SER A 303 -0.19 -2.15 25.46
N SER A 304 -0.21 -1.17 26.36
CA SER A 304 -1.06 -1.17 27.56
C SER A 304 -2.56 -1.14 27.24
N LEU A 305 -2.92 -0.74 26.02
CA LEU A 305 -4.28 -0.71 25.49
C LEU A 305 -4.63 -1.97 24.65
N GLY A 306 -3.69 -2.92 24.48
CA GLY A 306 -3.88 -4.09 23.60
C GLY A 306 -3.93 -3.74 22.11
N LEU A 307 -3.35 -2.61 21.69
CA LEU A 307 -3.41 -2.16 20.30
C LEU A 307 -2.16 -2.61 19.50
N PRO A 308 -2.31 -3.08 18.24
CA PRO A 308 -1.18 -3.42 17.39
C PRO A 308 -0.29 -2.20 17.13
N SER A 309 0.99 -2.43 16.86
CA SER A 309 1.93 -1.35 16.54
C SER A 309 2.15 -1.19 15.03
N ASP A 310 2.54 0.01 14.58
CA ASP A 310 2.96 0.26 13.20
C ASP A 310 4.16 -0.65 12.84
N TRP A 311 5.14 -0.77 13.75
CA TRP A 311 6.34 -1.60 13.59
C TRP A 311 6.70 -2.35 14.88
N VAL A 312 7.37 -3.50 14.75
CA VAL A 312 7.87 -4.34 15.85
C VAL A 312 9.18 -5.05 15.47
N GLU A 313 10.03 -5.38 16.44
CA GLU A 313 11.27 -6.17 16.24
C GLU A 313 11.17 -7.55 16.91
N LEU A 314 11.41 -8.63 16.16
CA LEU A 314 11.57 -10.00 16.69
C LEU A 314 13.05 -10.32 16.87
N SER A 315 13.50 -10.55 18.11
CA SER A 315 14.89 -10.97 18.35
C SER A 315 15.14 -12.43 17.99
N ARG A 316 16.21 -12.69 17.23
CA ARG A 316 16.70 -14.05 16.93
C ARG A 316 17.40 -14.70 18.14
N ALA A 317 17.74 -13.94 19.19
CA ALA A 317 18.49 -14.43 20.34
C ALA A 317 17.63 -15.12 21.42
N ASP A 318 16.38 -14.65 21.62
CA ASP A 318 15.46 -15.21 22.62
C ASP A 318 14.02 -15.40 22.11
N GLY A 319 13.75 -15.14 20.82
CA GLY A 319 12.44 -15.31 20.20
C GLY A 319 11.38 -14.30 20.65
N ARG A 320 11.74 -13.26 21.42
CA ARG A 320 10.79 -12.27 21.95
C ARG A 320 10.65 -11.06 21.04
N PHE A 321 9.40 -10.61 20.91
CA PHE A 321 9.04 -9.34 20.29
C PHE A 321 9.37 -8.16 21.20
N ARG A 322 9.73 -7.03 20.59
CA ARG A 322 10.16 -5.80 21.24
C ARG A 322 9.73 -4.56 20.44
N PRO A 323 9.55 -3.40 21.09
CA PRO A 323 9.48 -2.12 20.38
C PRO A 323 10.76 -1.88 19.57
N VAL A 324 10.64 -1.22 18.42
CA VAL A 324 11.79 -0.85 17.57
C VAL A 324 12.78 0.00 18.38
N ALA A 325 14.04 -0.42 18.43
CA ALA A 325 15.08 0.33 19.12
C ALA A 325 15.24 1.77 18.58
N SER A 326 15.24 2.75 19.49
CA SER A 326 15.46 4.16 19.14
C SER A 326 16.95 4.56 19.24
N PRO A 327 17.44 5.50 18.40
CA PRO A 327 16.70 6.24 17.38
C PRO A 327 16.45 5.42 16.10
N SER A 328 15.22 5.49 15.59
CA SER A 328 14.80 4.89 14.31
C SER A 328 13.74 5.77 13.64
N ALA A 329 13.63 5.68 12.32
CA ALA A 329 12.50 6.24 11.56
C ALA A 329 11.22 5.45 11.83
N LEU A 330 11.32 4.11 11.86
CA LEU A 330 10.22 3.19 12.18
C LEU A 330 9.81 3.35 13.65
N LYS A 331 8.51 3.31 13.94
CA LYS A 331 7.95 3.54 15.28
C LYS A 331 7.12 2.35 15.77
N SER A 332 7.24 2.02 17.05
CA SER A 332 6.30 1.14 17.74
C SER A 332 5.31 1.99 18.54
N GLN A 333 4.13 2.17 17.96
CA GLN A 333 3.00 2.98 18.41
C GLN A 333 1.77 2.45 17.66
N TYR A 334 0.54 2.68 18.13
CA TYR A 334 -0.63 2.54 17.27
C TYR A 334 -0.76 3.80 16.41
N GLY A 335 -0.72 3.65 15.09
CA GLY A 335 -0.79 4.76 14.13
C GLY A 335 -1.28 4.31 12.75
N PHE A 336 -0.91 5.08 11.72
CA PHE A 336 -1.49 4.96 10.38
C PHE A 336 -1.31 3.59 9.74
N ASP A 337 -0.17 2.91 9.97
CA ASP A 337 0.02 1.53 9.50
C ASP A 337 -0.91 0.60 10.29
N ALA A 338 -0.85 0.65 11.62
CA ALA A 338 -1.59 -0.23 12.53
C ALA A 338 -3.11 -0.22 12.29
N TYR A 339 -3.70 0.87 11.77
CA TYR A 339 -5.10 0.91 11.35
C TYR A 339 -5.49 -0.28 10.48
N ARG A 340 -4.65 -0.63 9.50
CA ARG A 340 -4.98 -1.62 8.46
C ARG A 340 -5.07 -3.04 9.03
N VAL A 341 -4.46 -3.32 10.18
CA VAL A 341 -4.55 -4.63 10.88
C VAL A 341 -6.00 -5.06 11.09
N TRP A 342 -6.87 -4.14 11.54
CA TRP A 342 -8.28 -4.43 11.80
C TRP A 342 -9.00 -4.92 10.54
N TRP A 343 -8.73 -4.28 9.40
CA TRP A 343 -9.26 -4.67 8.09
C TRP A 343 -8.67 -5.99 7.58
N ARG A 344 -7.35 -6.20 7.72
CA ARG A 344 -6.70 -7.48 7.34
C ARG A 344 -7.32 -8.67 8.08
N VAL A 345 -7.56 -8.53 9.39
CA VAL A 345 -8.13 -9.59 10.21
C VAL A 345 -9.64 -9.74 9.99
N ALA A 346 -10.37 -8.64 9.76
CA ALA A 346 -11.79 -8.68 9.42
C ALA A 346 -12.06 -9.49 8.14
N ILE A 347 -11.22 -9.36 7.10
CA ILE A 347 -11.37 -10.18 5.88
C ILE A 347 -11.14 -11.67 6.17
N ASP A 348 -10.15 -12.03 7.00
CA ASP A 348 -9.90 -13.45 7.33
C ASP A 348 -11.06 -14.06 8.14
N LEU A 349 -11.71 -13.24 8.98
CA LEU A 349 -12.94 -13.62 9.67
C LEU A 349 -14.12 -13.77 8.70
N ALA A 350 -14.39 -12.77 7.87
CA ALA A 350 -15.53 -12.77 6.94
C ALA A 350 -15.41 -13.84 5.84
N LYS A 351 -14.19 -14.14 5.37
CA LYS A 351 -13.95 -15.11 4.27
C LYS A 351 -13.66 -16.54 4.70
N TYR A 352 -13.03 -16.75 5.86
CA TYR A 352 -12.62 -18.09 6.30
C TYR A 352 -13.24 -18.50 7.64
N ASN A 353 -14.02 -17.61 8.29
CA ASN A 353 -14.50 -17.77 9.67
C ASN A 353 -13.36 -18.19 10.63
N ALA A 354 -12.18 -17.62 10.41
CA ALA A 354 -10.95 -18.00 11.08
C ALA A 354 -11.08 -17.81 12.61
N PRO A 355 -10.87 -18.86 13.42
CA PRO A 355 -10.96 -18.75 14.88
C PRO A 355 -9.88 -17.82 15.44
N GLU A 356 -8.71 -17.77 14.81
CA GLU A 356 -7.63 -16.86 15.18
C GLU A 356 -8.04 -15.39 14.94
N ALA A 357 -8.70 -15.11 13.80
CA ALA A 357 -9.24 -13.79 13.50
C ALA A 357 -10.30 -13.35 14.50
N ARG A 358 -11.25 -14.25 14.84
CA ARG A 358 -12.28 -13.98 15.83
C ARG A 358 -11.68 -13.71 17.21
N GLN A 359 -10.71 -14.52 17.64
CA GLN A 359 -10.01 -14.34 18.91
C GLN A 359 -9.29 -12.99 18.95
N TYR A 360 -8.49 -12.68 17.93
CA TYR A 360 -7.69 -11.45 17.89
C TYR A 360 -8.57 -10.21 17.99
N LEU A 361 -9.61 -10.09 17.16
CA LEU A 361 -10.54 -8.95 17.20
C LEU A 361 -11.31 -8.87 18.53
N THR A 362 -11.81 -10.00 19.04
CA THR A 362 -12.55 -10.04 20.31
C THR A 362 -11.67 -9.73 21.53
N THR A 363 -10.34 -9.83 21.40
CA THR A 363 -9.39 -9.54 22.49
C THR A 363 -8.89 -8.10 22.41
N HIS A 364 -8.37 -7.69 21.25
CA HIS A 364 -7.58 -6.46 21.09
C HIS A 364 -8.42 -5.22 20.73
N LEU A 365 -9.72 -5.37 20.46
CA LEU A 365 -10.65 -4.23 20.35
C LEU A 365 -11.37 -3.87 21.66
N GLN A 366 -11.25 -4.66 22.74
CA GLN A 366 -12.01 -4.43 23.98
C GLN A 366 -11.79 -3.03 24.57
N GLU A 367 -10.56 -2.53 24.55
CA GLU A 367 -10.23 -1.19 25.05
C GLU A 367 -10.77 -0.08 24.14
N PHE A 368 -10.83 -0.31 22.82
CA PHE A 368 -11.51 0.58 21.89
C PHE A 368 -13.04 0.54 22.00
N GLN A 369 -13.64 -0.61 22.35
CA GLN A 369 -15.05 -0.66 22.75
C GLN A 369 -15.26 0.18 24.02
N ARG A 370 -14.42 0.01 25.04
CA ARG A 370 -14.48 0.76 26.31
C ARG A 370 -14.31 2.28 26.13
N ILE A 371 -13.40 2.71 25.26
CA ILE A 371 -13.19 4.13 24.91
C ILE A 371 -14.37 4.66 24.08
N TRP A 372 -14.85 3.89 23.10
CA TRP A 372 -16.01 4.26 22.29
C TRP A 372 -17.28 4.42 23.15
N GLU A 373 -17.56 3.44 24.01
CA GLU A 373 -18.66 3.48 24.97
C GLU A 373 -18.60 4.74 25.86
N GLN A 374 -17.41 5.21 26.24
CA GLN A 374 -17.27 6.37 27.13
C GLN A 374 -17.39 7.70 26.39
N ASP A 375 -16.59 7.91 25.35
CA ASP A 375 -16.37 9.23 24.74
C ASP A 375 -16.82 9.33 23.28
N GLN A 376 -17.17 8.21 22.62
CA GLN A 376 -17.44 8.11 21.17
C GLN A 376 -16.36 8.82 20.33
N ARG A 377 -15.11 8.69 20.76
CA ARG A 377 -13.93 9.34 20.20
C ARG A 377 -12.69 8.50 20.48
N ILE A 378 -11.99 8.11 19.42
CA ILE A 378 -10.72 7.42 19.44
C ILE A 378 -9.74 8.32 18.68
N VAL A 379 -8.67 8.77 19.34
CA VAL A 379 -7.69 9.65 18.68
C VAL A 379 -6.87 8.87 17.64
N ALA A 380 -6.24 9.58 16.72
CA ALA A 380 -5.55 8.98 15.58
C ALA A 380 -4.31 8.16 15.95
N GLN A 381 -3.65 8.41 17.09
CA GLN A 381 -2.39 7.77 17.44
C GLN A 381 -2.24 7.57 18.95
N TYR A 382 -1.72 6.42 19.38
CA TYR A 382 -1.44 6.09 20.78
C TYR A 382 -0.03 5.50 20.95
N GLY A 383 0.65 5.86 22.04
CA GLY A 383 1.88 5.23 22.49
C GLY A 383 1.63 3.84 23.07
N LEU A 384 2.69 3.04 23.19
CA LEU A 384 2.61 1.72 23.84
C LEU A 384 2.27 1.79 25.34
N ASP A 385 2.49 2.95 25.97
CA ASP A 385 2.03 3.24 27.33
C ASP A 385 0.55 3.64 27.40
N GLY A 386 -0.13 3.74 26.26
CA GLY A 386 -1.53 4.15 26.13
C GLY A 386 -1.73 5.67 26.12
N SER A 387 -0.65 6.46 26.11
CA SER A 387 -0.75 7.91 25.98
C SER A 387 -1.26 8.31 24.58
N PRO A 388 -2.17 9.29 24.45
CA PRO A 388 -2.56 9.81 23.15
C PRO A 388 -1.39 10.63 22.54
N LEU A 389 -0.97 10.27 21.33
CA LEU A 389 0.07 10.98 20.58
C LEU A 389 -0.51 12.01 19.60
N ALA A 390 -1.81 11.97 19.37
CA ALA A 390 -2.58 12.91 18.55
C ALA A 390 -3.75 13.49 19.37
N ASP A 391 -4.09 14.75 19.11
CA ASP A 391 -5.30 15.41 19.63
C ASP A 391 -6.50 15.30 18.66
N TYR A 392 -6.26 14.91 17.41
CA TYR A 392 -7.28 14.72 16.36
C TYR A 392 -7.73 13.25 16.21
N GLU A 393 -8.78 13.05 15.41
CA GLU A 393 -9.32 11.73 15.02
C GLU A 393 -9.10 11.51 13.51
N ALA A 394 -8.94 10.26 13.06
CA ALA A 394 -8.70 9.93 11.65
C ALA A 394 -9.87 9.15 11.00
N THR A 395 -10.39 9.65 9.88
CA THR A 395 -11.47 8.98 9.12
C THR A 395 -11.02 7.65 8.53
N SER A 396 -9.74 7.57 8.11
CA SER A 396 -9.08 6.33 7.65
C SER A 396 -9.07 5.24 8.72
N GLN A 397 -8.78 5.57 9.98
CA GLN A 397 -8.86 4.67 11.13
C GLN A 397 -10.28 4.13 11.32
N TYR A 398 -11.28 5.00 11.25
CA TYR A 398 -12.68 4.59 11.41
C TYR A 398 -13.19 3.69 10.28
N GLY A 399 -12.64 3.80 9.07
CA GLY A 399 -12.90 2.85 7.99
C GLY A 399 -12.46 1.43 8.35
N MET A 400 -11.22 1.28 8.82
CA MET A 400 -10.68 -0.03 9.20
C MET A 400 -11.35 -0.60 10.47
N LEU A 401 -11.69 0.26 11.44
CA LEU A 401 -12.45 -0.14 12.64
C LEU A 401 -13.88 -0.56 12.29
N TYR A 402 -14.55 0.10 11.34
CA TYR A 402 -15.87 -0.32 10.87
C TYR A 402 -15.84 -1.75 10.32
N ALA A 403 -14.84 -2.07 9.48
CA ALA A 403 -14.65 -3.42 8.95
C ALA A 403 -14.56 -4.49 10.05
N ALA A 404 -13.79 -4.23 11.11
CA ALA A 404 -13.66 -5.20 12.20
C ALA A 404 -14.89 -5.25 13.12
N PHE A 405 -15.45 -4.10 13.51
CA PHE A 405 -16.64 -4.07 14.37
C PHE A 405 -17.86 -4.66 13.69
N ARG A 406 -18.00 -4.59 12.36
CA ARG A 406 -19.09 -5.27 11.64
C ARG A 406 -19.15 -6.78 11.94
N GLU A 407 -18.01 -7.41 12.22
CA GLU A 407 -17.88 -8.86 12.46
C GLU A 407 -17.98 -9.29 13.94
N ILE A 408 -17.89 -8.34 14.89
CA ILE A 408 -17.90 -8.62 16.35
C ILE A 408 -18.88 -7.76 17.17
N ASP A 409 -19.16 -6.51 16.76
CA ASP A 409 -20.04 -5.54 17.42
C ASP A 409 -20.75 -4.65 16.37
N PRO A 410 -21.85 -5.15 15.76
CA PRO A 410 -22.57 -4.40 14.75
C PRO A 410 -23.21 -3.09 15.25
N GLN A 411 -23.36 -2.89 16.57
CA GLN A 411 -23.85 -1.62 17.10
C GLN A 411 -22.74 -0.56 17.01
N ILE A 412 -21.53 -0.87 17.47
CA ILE A 412 -20.40 0.07 17.33
C ILE A 412 -20.10 0.33 15.85
N ALA A 413 -20.21 -0.68 14.97
CA ALA A 413 -20.09 -0.45 13.53
C ALA A 413 -21.12 0.57 13.00
N ALA A 414 -22.39 0.46 13.42
CA ALA A 414 -23.44 1.42 13.06
C ALA A 414 -23.15 2.84 13.58
N GLU A 415 -22.65 2.96 14.81
CA GLU A 415 -22.28 4.25 15.42
C GLU A 415 -21.04 4.86 14.74
N LEU A 416 -20.02 4.06 14.41
CA LEU A 416 -18.86 4.52 13.62
C LEU A 416 -19.27 5.05 12.25
N PHE A 417 -20.15 4.33 11.55
CA PHE A 417 -20.65 4.76 10.25
C PHE A 417 -21.39 6.09 10.38
N GLN A 418 -22.39 6.16 11.25
CA GLN A 418 -23.28 7.32 11.32
C GLN A 418 -22.64 8.56 11.96
N PHE A 419 -21.72 8.40 12.93
CA PHE A 419 -21.14 9.53 13.67
C PHE A 419 -19.75 9.96 13.18
N LYS A 420 -19.02 9.12 12.42
CA LYS A 420 -17.63 9.43 11.99
C LYS A 420 -17.42 9.34 10.48
N LEU A 421 -17.98 8.34 9.80
CA LEU A 421 -17.74 8.15 8.36
C LEU A 421 -18.72 8.93 7.48
N LEU A 422 -20.03 8.85 7.78
CA LEU A 422 -21.08 9.57 7.04
C LEU A 422 -20.96 11.10 7.17
N PRO A 423 -20.68 11.71 8.35
CA PRO A 423 -20.57 13.17 8.47
C PRO A 423 -19.30 13.75 7.82
N ARG A 424 -18.35 12.89 7.41
CA ARG A 424 -17.16 13.25 6.64
C ARG A 424 -17.32 13.00 5.14
N TYR A 425 -18.42 12.39 4.71
CA TYR A 425 -18.69 12.08 3.31
C TYR A 425 -19.43 13.20 2.61
N ASN A 426 -18.93 13.64 1.45
CA ASN A 426 -19.59 14.61 0.58
C ASN A 426 -19.24 14.33 -0.88
N ALA A 427 -20.26 14.13 -1.74
CA ALA A 427 -20.12 13.94 -3.18
C ALA A 427 -19.04 12.91 -3.59
N GLY A 428 -19.01 11.75 -2.93
CA GLY A 428 -18.05 10.67 -3.18
C GLY A 428 -16.72 10.76 -2.41
N ILE A 429 -16.41 11.88 -1.76
CA ILE A 429 -15.13 12.12 -1.07
C ILE A 429 -15.32 12.13 0.46
N TRP A 430 -14.38 11.52 1.17
CA TRP A 430 -14.22 11.67 2.63
C TRP A 430 -13.20 12.76 2.97
N ASP A 431 -13.49 13.58 3.97
CA ASP A 431 -12.66 14.72 4.41
C ASP A 431 -12.44 15.78 3.31
N ASP A 432 -11.45 15.60 2.43
CA ASP A 432 -11.08 16.55 1.37
C ASP A 432 -10.52 15.87 0.11
N GLU A 433 -10.53 16.60 -1.02
CA GLU A 433 -10.12 16.08 -2.33
C GLU A 433 -8.62 15.72 -2.46
N SER A 434 -7.78 16.01 -1.47
CA SER A 434 -6.37 15.58 -1.44
C SER A 434 -6.14 14.33 -0.58
N ALA A 435 -7.08 13.98 0.31
CA ALA A 435 -6.95 12.94 1.33
C ALA A 435 -6.96 11.50 0.78
N TYR A 436 -5.93 11.13 0.00
CA TYR A 436 -5.72 9.82 -0.61
C TYR A 436 -5.93 8.65 0.37
N TYR A 437 -5.39 8.79 1.59
CA TYR A 437 -5.42 7.74 2.60
C TYR A 437 -6.82 7.54 3.21
N SER A 438 -7.54 8.63 3.50
CA SER A 438 -8.96 8.56 3.88
C SER A 438 -9.80 7.90 2.79
N GLN A 439 -9.62 8.27 1.50
CA GLN A 439 -10.42 7.71 0.41
C GLN A 439 -10.30 6.19 0.31
N ASN A 440 -9.07 5.65 0.44
CA ASN A 440 -8.85 4.22 0.29
C ASN A 440 -9.27 3.45 1.54
N LEU A 441 -8.87 3.86 2.75
CA LEU A 441 -9.21 3.08 3.94
C LEU A 441 -10.70 3.20 4.32
N ALA A 442 -11.35 4.36 4.14
CA ALA A 442 -12.80 4.45 4.33
C ALA A 442 -13.53 3.53 3.34
N TRP A 443 -13.20 3.59 2.05
CA TRP A 443 -13.86 2.76 1.03
C TRP A 443 -13.59 1.26 1.21
N LEU A 444 -12.34 0.85 1.43
CA LEU A 444 -11.96 -0.55 1.60
C LEU A 444 -12.55 -1.15 2.89
N GLY A 445 -12.61 -0.38 3.98
CA GLY A 445 -13.23 -0.82 5.22
C GLY A 445 -14.76 -0.91 5.15
N LEU A 446 -15.40 -0.06 4.35
CA LEU A 446 -16.84 -0.05 4.14
C LEU A 446 -17.33 -1.13 3.16
N PHE A 447 -16.45 -1.76 2.38
CA PHE A 447 -16.86 -2.74 1.38
C PHE A 447 -17.43 -4.04 2.03
N PRO A 448 -18.59 -4.55 1.59
CA PRO A 448 -19.09 -5.87 2.01
C PRO A 448 -18.26 -6.98 1.36
N PHE A 449 -17.38 -7.63 2.11
CA PHE A 449 -16.54 -8.72 1.57
C PHE A 449 -17.37 -9.94 1.15
N GLU A 450 -18.56 -10.07 1.72
CA GLU A 450 -19.57 -11.10 1.46
C GLU A 450 -19.93 -11.13 -0.04
N ASP A 451 -20.03 -9.96 -0.68
CA ASP A 451 -20.36 -9.76 -2.10
C ASP A 451 -19.25 -10.25 -3.06
N LEU A 452 -18.05 -10.57 -2.54
CA LEU A 452 -16.98 -11.20 -3.32
C LEU A 452 -17.11 -12.72 -3.41
N THR A 453 -18.25 -13.31 -3.03
CA THR A 453 -18.48 -14.77 -3.04
C THR A 453 -18.34 -15.41 -4.42
N GLU A 454 -18.64 -14.70 -5.52
CA GLU A 454 -18.48 -15.24 -6.89
C GLU A 454 -17.02 -15.25 -7.40
N VAL A 455 -16.08 -14.64 -6.66
CA VAL A 455 -14.66 -14.48 -7.07
C VAL A 455 -13.66 -15.00 -6.03
N TRP A 456 -14.09 -15.20 -4.79
CA TRP A 456 -13.37 -16.01 -3.81
C TRP A 456 -13.43 -17.50 -4.20
N PRO A 457 -12.43 -18.34 -3.83
CA PRO A 457 -12.48 -19.79 -4.05
C PRO A 457 -13.26 -20.52 -2.95
#